data_AF-A0A3P6F0I9-F1
#
_entry.id   AF-A0A3P6F0I9-F1
#
_cell.length_a   1.000
_cell.length_b   1.000
_cell.length_c   1.000
_cell.angle_alpha   90.00
_cell.angle_beta   90.00
_cell.angle_gamma   90.00
#
_symmetry.space_group_name_H-M   'P 1'
#
loop_
_entity.id
_entity.type
_entity.pdbx_description
1 polymer ?
#
loop_
_entity_poly.entity_id
_entity_poly.type
_entity_poly.pdbx_seq_one_letter_code
_entity_poly.pdbx_strand_id
1 'polypeptide(L)'
;MFAFGYDKSCASHKIVRLSTSDKDKQSGKNFLQCFDFTREGLGPLLPISCEFFSFASLSSVKEEKLALLFKHQCGTKVDVWVTDKIEPGAVSWSKLFKVETLQLLCHGCMFGSFLIDKEKKTVVVFYIYGGCYTKSRYIIDGESGDIRQVERIVSQYSNFYNLVGCYVPSSVQV
;
A
#
# COMPACT_ATOMS: atom_id res chain seq x y z
N MET A 1 -4.80 2.91 6.55
CA MET A 1 -4.72 1.70 5.71
C MET A 1 -3.86 0.67 6.41
N PHE A 2 -4.24 -0.60 6.33
CA PHE A 2 -3.54 -1.73 6.95
C PHE A 2 -3.25 -2.80 5.90
N ALA A 3 -2.15 -3.52 6.05
CA ALA A 3 -1.85 -4.74 5.31
C ALA A 3 -1.65 -5.91 6.29
N PHE A 4 -2.00 -7.11 5.85
CA PHE A 4 -1.82 -8.34 6.59
C PHE A 4 -0.55 -9.03 6.09
N GLY A 5 0.37 -9.32 7.00
CA GLY A 5 1.53 -10.17 6.77
C GLY A 5 1.43 -11.46 7.58
N TYR A 6 2.17 -12.47 7.18
CA TYR A 6 2.45 -13.65 8.00
C TYR A 6 3.94 -13.63 8.35
N ASP A 7 4.33 -14.15 9.50
CA ASP A 7 5.73 -14.31 9.88
C ASP A 7 5.97 -15.79 10.14
N LYS A 8 6.69 -16.42 9.22
CA LYS A 8 7.10 -17.84 9.33
C LYS A 8 7.96 -18.13 10.55
N SER A 9 8.77 -17.18 11.03
CA SER A 9 9.71 -17.43 12.12
C SER A 9 9.01 -17.67 13.46
N CYS A 10 7.83 -17.08 13.65
CA CYS A 10 7.00 -17.25 14.84
C CYS A 10 5.60 -17.82 14.53
N ALA A 11 5.39 -18.31 13.31
CA ALA A 11 4.13 -18.84 12.80
C ALA A 11 2.90 -17.96 13.11
N SER A 12 3.09 -16.64 13.13
CA SER A 12 2.06 -15.69 13.56
C SER A 12 1.69 -14.71 12.43
N HIS A 13 0.44 -14.26 12.44
CA HIS A 13 0.02 -13.18 11.56
C HIS A 13 0.57 -11.85 12.11
N LYS A 14 0.74 -10.85 11.26
CA LYS A 14 1.08 -9.47 11.66
C LYS A 14 0.16 -8.51 10.93
N ILE A 15 -0.36 -7.52 11.64
CA ILE A 15 -1.09 -6.41 11.04
C ILE A 15 -0.13 -5.23 10.96
N VAL A 16 0.07 -4.70 9.77
CA VAL A 16 0.96 -3.56 9.54
C VAL A 16 0.13 -2.36 9.12
N ARG A 17 0.27 -1.25 9.84
CA ARG A 17 -0.36 0.04 9.53
C ARG A 17 0.70 1.06 9.12
N LEU A 18 0.37 1.86 8.12
CA LEU A 18 1.09 3.11 7.86
C LEU A 18 0.59 4.22 8.80
N SER A 19 1.51 4.83 9.55
CA SER A 19 1.22 5.88 10.53
C SER A 19 2.13 7.11 10.35
N THR A 20 1.59 8.29 10.64
CA THR A 20 2.29 9.58 10.68
C THR A 20 2.39 10.06 12.14
N SER A 21 3.53 10.61 12.58
CA SER A 21 3.62 11.17 13.94
C SER A 21 2.94 12.53 14.04
N ASP A 22 2.04 12.68 15.01
CA ASP A 22 1.41 13.97 15.33
C ASP A 22 2.37 14.95 16.02
N LYS A 23 3.44 14.46 16.66
CA LYS A 23 4.40 15.30 17.42
C LYS A 23 5.45 15.99 16.55
N ASP A 24 5.60 15.56 15.30
CA ASP A 24 6.60 16.02 14.35
C ASP A 24 5.95 16.53 13.06
N LYS A 25 5.00 17.47 13.17
CA LYS A 25 4.49 18.19 11.99
C LYS A 25 5.59 18.95 11.20
N GLN A 26 6.78 19.06 11.78
CA GLN A 26 7.99 19.59 11.13
C GLN A 26 8.96 18.52 10.60
N SER A 27 8.87 17.24 11.00
CA SER A 27 9.81 16.19 10.53
C SER A 27 9.23 15.26 9.46
N GLY A 28 7.90 15.18 9.28
CA GLY A 28 7.28 14.48 8.14
C GLY A 28 7.56 12.98 8.05
N LYS A 29 8.10 12.36 9.11
CA LYS A 29 8.54 10.96 9.10
C LYS A 29 7.34 10.00 9.15
N ASN A 30 7.35 9.04 8.25
CA ASN A 30 6.37 7.96 8.17
C ASN A 30 6.94 6.66 8.74
N PHE A 31 6.10 5.87 9.39
CA PHE A 31 6.51 4.59 9.97
C PHE A 31 5.49 3.49 9.67
N LEU A 32 5.98 2.26 9.60
CA LEU A 32 5.14 1.08 9.74
C LEU A 32 5.02 0.73 11.21
N GLN A 33 3.79 0.50 11.64
CA GLN A 33 3.48 -0.02 12.96
C GLN A 33 2.94 -1.44 12.81
N CYS A 34 3.61 -2.40 13.45
CA CYS A 34 3.22 -3.81 13.40
C CYS A 34 2.48 -4.20 14.68
N PHE A 35 1.43 -5.00 14.57
CA PHE A 35 0.84 -5.72 15.70
C PHE A 35 1.47 -7.11 15.79
N ASP A 36 2.01 -7.42 16.95
CA ASP A 36 2.61 -8.70 17.31
C ASP A 36 1.58 -9.51 18.10
N PHE A 37 1.06 -10.57 17.49
CA PHE A 37 0.05 -11.43 18.11
C PHE A 37 0.64 -12.32 19.21
N THR A 38 1.95 -12.58 19.20
CA THR A 38 2.61 -13.36 20.25
C THR A 38 2.71 -12.56 21.54
N ARG A 39 2.94 -11.24 21.42
CA ARG A 39 3.03 -10.32 22.57
C ARG A 39 1.74 -9.56 22.84
N GLU A 40 0.67 -9.88 22.10
CA GLU A 40 -0.63 -9.20 22.12
C GLU A 40 -0.52 -7.67 22.15
N GLY A 41 0.39 -7.13 21.33
CA GLY A 41 0.80 -5.74 21.47
C GLY A 41 1.40 -5.13 20.22
N LEU A 42 1.63 -3.82 20.28
CA LEU A 42 2.27 -3.08 19.20
C LEU A 42 3.78 -3.31 19.26
N GLY A 43 4.35 -3.76 18.14
CA GLY A 43 5.78 -3.88 17.94
C GLY A 43 6.46 -2.52 17.73
N PRO A 44 7.80 -2.52 17.57
CA PRO A 44 8.56 -1.29 17.32
C PRO A 44 8.11 -0.60 16.02
N LEU A 45 8.22 0.74 16.00
CA LEU A 45 7.99 1.54 14.79
C LEU A 45 9.13 1.29 13.81
N LEU A 46 8.80 0.81 12.61
CA LEU A 46 9.77 0.61 11.55
C LEU A 46 9.81 1.88 10.71
N PRO A 47 10.96 2.59 10.64
CA PRO A 47 11.06 3.79 9.85
C PRO A 47 10.87 3.46 8.37
N ILE A 48 10.14 4.32 7.67
CA ILE A 48 10.10 4.30 6.21
C ILE A 48 11.03 5.40 5.74
N SER A 49 12.08 5.03 5.02
CA SER A 49 13.12 5.95 4.52
C SER A 49 12.62 6.93 3.45
N CYS A 50 11.32 7.15 3.33
CA CYS A 50 10.73 8.01 2.32
C CYS A 50 9.84 9.06 3.00
N GLU A 51 10.22 10.32 2.82
CA GLU A 51 9.39 11.47 3.19
C GLU A 51 8.20 11.54 2.24
N PHE A 52 7.02 11.11 2.72
CA PHE A 52 5.78 11.18 1.95
C PHE A 52 5.00 12.42 2.39
N PHE A 53 4.88 13.40 1.50
CA PHE A 53 4.06 14.61 1.73
C PHE A 53 2.64 14.48 1.15
N SER A 54 2.15 13.27 0.84
CA SER A 54 0.99 13.09 -0.06
C SER A 54 0.11 11.90 0.26
N PHE A 55 0.16 10.84 -0.55
CA PHE A 55 -0.71 9.67 -0.43
C PHE A 55 0.09 8.39 -0.60
N ALA A 56 -0.06 7.50 0.38
CA ALA A 56 0.57 6.19 0.37
C ALA A 56 -0.45 5.13 0.77
N SER A 57 -0.41 4.01 0.05
CA SER A 57 -1.28 2.84 0.26
C SER A 57 -0.39 1.62 0.44
N LEU A 58 -0.76 0.74 1.36
CA LEU A 58 -0.01 -0.47 1.70
C LEU A 58 -0.81 -1.71 1.28
N SER A 59 -0.15 -2.67 0.66
CA SER A 59 -0.74 -3.96 0.28
C SER A 59 0.20 -5.10 0.62
N SER A 60 -0.34 -6.30 0.74
CA SER A 60 0.45 -7.52 0.92
C SER A 60 0.85 -8.11 -0.43
N VAL A 61 2.00 -8.76 -0.45
CA VAL A 61 2.55 -9.47 -1.62
C VAL A 61 2.85 -10.91 -1.20
N LYS A 62 2.95 -11.82 -2.17
CA LYS A 62 3.48 -13.17 -1.94
C LYS A 62 4.80 -13.11 -1.15
N GLU A 63 5.12 -14.20 -0.44
CA GLU A 63 6.36 -14.35 0.34
C GLU A 63 6.45 -13.40 1.55
N GLU A 64 5.33 -13.02 2.16
CA GLU A 64 5.30 -12.20 3.39
C GLU A 64 5.90 -10.80 3.19
N LYS A 65 5.94 -10.35 1.94
CA LYS A 65 6.41 -9.02 1.57
C LYS A 65 5.27 -8.03 1.59
N LEU A 66 5.62 -6.77 1.78
CA LEU A 66 4.70 -5.65 1.67
C LEU A 66 4.99 -4.90 0.38
N ALA A 67 3.95 -4.33 -0.21
CA ALA A 67 4.04 -3.36 -1.28
C ALA A 67 3.53 -2.01 -0.79
N LEU A 68 4.19 -0.96 -1.26
CA LEU A 68 3.86 0.42 -0.97
C LEU A 68 3.66 1.16 -2.28
N LEU A 69 2.44 1.64 -2.49
CA LEU A 69 2.08 2.50 -3.61
C LEU A 69 2.13 3.94 -3.13
N PHE A 70 2.94 4.78 -3.80
CA PHE A 70 3.16 6.17 -3.42
C PHE A 70 2.86 7.13 -4.58
N LYS A 71 2.09 8.19 -4.31
CA LYS A 71 1.88 9.32 -5.21
C LYS A 71 2.61 10.56 -4.71
N HIS A 72 3.32 11.26 -5.60
CA HIS A 72 3.98 12.53 -5.29
C HIS A 72 2.98 13.72 -5.26
N GLN A 73 3.20 14.71 -4.36
CA GLN A 73 2.24 15.79 -4.03
C GLN A 73 1.81 16.65 -5.21
N CYS A 74 2.81 17.06 -5.98
CA CYS A 74 2.65 17.88 -7.18
C CYS A 74 2.96 17.07 -8.44
N GLY A 75 3.07 15.75 -8.30
CA GLY A 75 3.56 14.87 -9.34
C GLY A 75 2.44 14.06 -9.98
N THR A 76 2.61 13.80 -11.27
CA THR A 76 1.89 12.75 -11.98
C THR A 76 2.53 11.38 -11.73
N LYS A 77 3.61 11.32 -10.94
CA LYS A 77 4.42 10.13 -10.75
C LYS A 77 3.84 9.23 -9.66
N VAL A 78 3.76 7.94 -9.99
CA VAL A 78 3.41 6.88 -9.07
C VAL A 78 4.61 5.94 -8.96
N ASP A 79 5.08 5.75 -7.73
CA ASP A 79 6.13 4.79 -7.40
C ASP A 79 5.51 3.58 -6.71
N VAL A 80 5.97 2.38 -7.09
CA VAL A 80 5.64 1.13 -6.41
C VAL A 80 6.91 0.55 -5.82
N TRP A 81 6.91 0.36 -4.50
CA TRP A 81 7.99 -0.25 -3.75
C TRP A 81 7.55 -1.57 -3.17
N VAL A 82 8.47 -2.51 -3.04
CA VAL A 82 8.26 -3.79 -2.38
C VAL A 82 9.33 -4.01 -1.33
N THR A 83 8.99 -4.71 -0.25
CA THR A 83 9.98 -5.06 0.76
C THR A 83 10.90 -6.17 0.24
N ASP A 84 12.20 -6.02 0.45
CA ASP A 84 13.16 -7.10 0.21
C ASP A 84 13.21 -8.03 1.43
N LYS A 85 13.32 -7.43 2.61
CA LYS A 85 13.39 -8.11 3.90
C LYS A 85 12.70 -7.29 5.00
N ILE A 86 12.00 -8.00 5.88
CA ILE A 86 11.37 -7.48 7.10
C ILE A 86 12.06 -8.16 8.28
N GLU A 87 12.70 -7.39 9.14
CA GLU A 87 13.38 -7.87 10.36
C GLU A 87 12.78 -7.21 11.61
N PRO A 88 13.04 -7.77 12.81
CA PRO A 88 12.69 -7.09 14.06
C PRO A 88 13.35 -5.71 14.14
N GLY A 89 12.57 -4.64 13.98
CA GLY A 89 13.06 -3.27 14.07
C GLY A 89 13.62 -2.66 12.78
N ALA A 90 13.71 -3.42 11.68
CA ALA A 90 14.21 -2.91 10.40
C ALA A 90 13.39 -3.42 9.21
N VAL A 91 13.27 -2.57 8.19
CA VAL A 91 12.59 -2.93 6.94
C VAL A 91 13.40 -2.36 5.76
N SER A 92 13.62 -3.18 4.74
CA SER A 92 14.31 -2.80 3.51
C SER A 92 13.34 -2.79 2.34
N TRP A 93 13.44 -1.78 1.49
CA TRP A 93 12.56 -1.57 0.34
C TRP A 93 13.38 -1.45 -0.95
N SER A 94 12.90 -2.10 -1.99
CA SER A 94 13.34 -1.87 -3.37
C SER A 94 12.21 -1.29 -4.20
N LYS A 95 12.57 -0.40 -5.13
CA LYS A 95 11.61 0.13 -6.08
C LYS A 95 11.34 -0.94 -7.13
N LEU A 96 10.08 -1.33 -7.29
CA LEU A 96 9.67 -2.29 -8.31
C LEU A 96 9.57 -1.63 -9.67
N PHE A 97 8.85 -0.50 -9.75
CA PHE A 97 8.74 0.32 -10.94
C PHE A 97 8.23 1.73 -10.60
N LYS A 98 8.26 2.61 -11.61
CA LYS A 98 7.75 3.97 -11.55
C LYS A 98 7.04 4.27 -12.85
N VAL A 99 5.85 4.87 -12.76
CA VAL A 99 5.08 5.30 -13.93
C VAL A 99 4.78 6.79 -13.87
N GLU A 100 4.73 7.43 -15.04
CA GLU A 100 4.23 8.79 -15.17
C GLU A 100 2.74 8.74 -15.51
N THR A 101 1.93 9.10 -14.54
CA THR A 101 0.49 9.02 -14.61
C THR A 101 -0.15 10.40 -14.81
N LEU A 102 0.06 10.96 -16.01
CA LEU A 102 -0.59 12.20 -16.44
C LEU A 102 -2.13 12.05 -16.50
N GLN A 103 -2.68 10.84 -16.55
CA GLN A 103 -4.13 10.63 -16.69
C GLN A 103 -4.91 10.57 -15.37
N LEU A 104 -4.26 10.35 -14.22
CA LEU A 104 -4.93 10.40 -12.90
C LEU A 104 -4.92 11.82 -12.29
N LEU A 105 -4.76 12.85 -13.13
CA LEU A 105 -4.59 14.27 -12.80
C LEU A 105 -5.78 14.93 -12.09
N CYS A 106 -6.81 14.18 -11.70
CA CYS A 106 -7.85 14.76 -10.85
C CYS A 106 -7.27 15.09 -9.48
N HIS A 107 -6.93 16.37 -9.30
CA HIS A 107 -6.70 17.02 -8.02
C HIS A 107 -7.78 16.56 -7.02
N GLY A 108 -7.36 15.95 -5.91
CA GLY A 108 -8.27 15.42 -4.88
C GLY A 108 -8.48 13.90 -4.87
N CYS A 109 -7.85 13.14 -5.77
CA CYS A 109 -7.93 11.67 -5.75
C CYS A 109 -6.99 11.07 -4.70
N MET A 110 -7.55 10.29 -3.76
CA MET A 110 -6.77 9.45 -2.85
C MET A 110 -6.73 8.01 -3.36
N PHE A 111 -5.57 7.37 -3.30
CA PHE A 111 -5.49 5.93 -3.46
C PHE A 111 -6.21 5.27 -2.28
N GLY A 112 -7.23 4.47 -2.58
CA GLY A 112 -7.95 3.70 -1.56
C GLY A 112 -7.13 2.48 -1.18
N SER A 113 -7.10 1.48 -2.06
CA SER A 113 -6.37 0.22 -1.91
C SER A 113 -5.77 -0.20 -3.25
N PHE A 114 -4.84 -1.15 -3.24
CA PHE A 114 -4.32 -1.74 -4.47
C PHE A 114 -3.95 -3.20 -4.29
N LEU A 115 -3.94 -3.93 -5.41
CA LEU A 115 -3.39 -5.28 -5.55
C LEU A 115 -2.19 -5.21 -6.49
N ILE A 116 -1.26 -6.13 -6.33
CA ILE A 116 -0.01 -6.15 -7.08
C ILE A 116 0.33 -7.56 -7.55
N ASP A 117 0.72 -7.65 -8.81
CA ASP A 117 1.42 -8.80 -9.36
C ASP A 117 2.88 -8.37 -9.57
N LYS A 118 3.77 -8.89 -8.72
CA LYS A 118 5.21 -8.56 -8.76
C LYS A 118 5.87 -9.10 -10.03
N GLU A 119 5.46 -10.29 -10.48
CA GLU A 119 6.06 -10.98 -11.62
C GLU A 119 5.71 -10.24 -12.92
N LYS A 120 4.44 -9.81 -13.05
CA LYS A 120 3.96 -9.02 -14.19
C LYS A 120 4.17 -7.52 -14.05
N LYS A 121 4.76 -7.05 -12.94
CA LYS A 121 4.90 -5.64 -12.57
C LYS A 121 3.61 -4.83 -12.81
N THR A 122 2.47 -5.41 -12.47
CA THR A 122 1.16 -4.82 -12.71
C THR A 122 0.52 -4.47 -11.37
N VAL A 123 -0.10 -3.29 -11.28
CA VAL A 123 -0.91 -2.92 -10.11
C VAL A 123 -2.35 -2.62 -10.50
N VAL A 124 -3.28 -3.13 -9.68
CA VAL A 124 -4.70 -2.81 -9.77
C VAL A 124 -5.01 -1.85 -8.65
N VAL A 125 -5.39 -0.62 -8.98
CA VAL A 125 -5.61 0.44 -8.00
C VAL A 125 -7.09 0.79 -7.94
N PHE A 126 -7.60 0.91 -6.71
CA PHE A 126 -8.96 1.31 -6.40
C PHE A 126 -8.98 2.76 -5.93
N TYR A 127 -9.63 3.63 -6.70
CA TYR A 127 -9.69 5.07 -6.45
C TYR A 127 -10.99 5.46 -5.78
N ILE A 128 -10.88 6.40 -4.86
CA ILE A 128 -12.00 7.13 -4.28
C ILE A 128 -11.77 8.61 -4.57
N TYR A 129 -12.70 9.21 -5.30
CA TYR A 129 -12.69 10.66 -5.53
C TYR A 129 -13.20 11.37 -4.28
N GLY A 130 -12.40 12.31 -3.74
CA GLY A 130 -12.81 13.10 -2.59
C GLY A 130 -14.14 13.82 -2.87
N GLY A 131 -15.19 13.48 -2.11
CA GLY A 131 -16.53 14.06 -2.25
C GLY A 131 -17.46 13.36 -3.25
N CYS A 132 -17.03 12.31 -3.97
CA CYS A 132 -17.88 11.58 -4.90
C CYS A 132 -18.02 10.11 -4.51
N TYR A 133 -19.23 9.57 -4.68
CA TYR A 133 -19.52 8.15 -4.51
C TYR A 133 -19.01 7.26 -5.67
N THR A 134 -18.18 7.83 -6.55
CA THR A 134 -17.67 7.13 -7.72
C THR A 134 -16.37 6.43 -7.39
N LYS A 135 -16.38 5.12 -7.53
CA LYS A 135 -15.20 4.27 -7.40
C LYS A 135 -14.73 3.88 -8.78
N SER A 136 -13.43 3.98 -8.99
CA SER A 136 -12.83 3.56 -10.26
C SER A 136 -11.74 2.54 -10.01
N ARG A 137 -11.67 1.53 -10.87
CA ARG A 137 -10.62 0.52 -10.89
C ARG A 137 -9.74 0.78 -12.10
N TYR A 138 -8.44 0.88 -11.87
CA TYR A 138 -7.46 1.00 -12.95
C TYR A 138 -6.44 -0.13 -12.85
N ILE A 139 -6.00 -0.60 -14.02
CA ILE A 139 -4.81 -1.43 -14.18
C ILE A 139 -3.69 -0.51 -14.65
N ILE A 140 -2.54 -0.59 -13.99
CA ILE A 140 -1.32 0.11 -14.36
C ILE A 140 -0.27 -0.93 -14.67
N ASP A 141 0.25 -0.87 -15.89
CA ASP A 141 1.40 -1.65 -16.33
C ASP A 141 2.69 -0.91 -15.95
N GLY A 142 3.54 -1.56 -15.14
CA GLY A 142 4.78 -0.97 -14.68
C GLY A 142 5.91 -0.95 -15.70
N GLU A 143 5.80 -1.71 -16.80
CA GLU A 143 6.79 -1.78 -17.87
C GLU A 143 6.47 -0.79 -19.00
N SER A 144 5.24 -0.77 -19.50
CA SER A 144 4.84 0.17 -20.54
C SER A 144 4.44 1.53 -19.99
N GLY A 145 4.02 1.59 -18.72
CA GLY A 145 3.41 2.77 -18.12
C GLY A 145 1.94 2.96 -18.52
N ASP A 146 1.36 2.01 -19.25
CA ASP A 146 -0.02 2.08 -19.70
C ASP A 146 -0.98 2.00 -18.53
N ILE A 147 -2.02 2.82 -18.61
CA ILE A 147 -3.07 2.89 -17.59
C ILE A 147 -4.41 2.65 -18.27
N ARG A 148 -5.16 1.69 -17.74
CA ARG A 148 -6.48 1.32 -18.26
C ARG A 148 -7.52 1.40 -17.15
N GLN A 149 -8.56 2.20 -17.36
CA GLN A 149 -9.75 2.15 -16.54
C GLN A 149 -10.55 0.90 -16.89
N VAL A 150 -10.76 0.02 -15.92
CA VAL A 150 -11.49 -1.24 -16.12
C VAL A 150 -12.94 -1.10 -15.69
N GLU A 151 -13.18 -0.29 -14.66
CA GLU A 151 -14.51 -0.20 -14.07
C GLU A 151 -14.72 1.19 -13.46
N ARG A 152 -15.96 1.69 -13.58
CA ARG A 152 -16.43 2.90 -12.91
C ARG A 152 -17.78 2.60 -12.26
N ILE A 153 -17.77 2.43 -10.94
CA ILE A 153 -18.98 2.17 -10.16
C ILE A 153 -19.44 3.49 -9.52
N VAL A 154 -20.68 3.89 -9.78
CA VAL A 154 -21.34 4.97 -9.03
C VAL A 154 -22.11 4.32 -7.89
N SER A 155 -21.59 4.45 -6.67
CA SER A 155 -22.31 4.00 -5.46
C SER A 155 -23.32 5.07 -5.02
N GLN A 156 -24.42 4.69 -4.37
CA GLN A 156 -25.27 5.65 -3.63
C GLN A 156 -24.92 5.70 -2.13
N TYR A 157 -24.04 4.81 -1.69
CA TYR A 157 -23.59 4.68 -0.30
C TYR A 157 -22.08 4.95 -0.20
N SER A 158 -21.69 5.83 0.72
CA SER A 158 -20.34 6.42 0.81
C SER A 158 -19.25 5.50 1.37
N ASN A 159 -19.58 4.35 1.95
CA ASN A 159 -18.64 3.70 2.85
C ASN A 159 -18.36 2.24 2.46
N PHE A 160 -17.34 2.04 1.62
CA PHE A 160 -16.53 0.85 1.82
C PHE A 160 -15.19 1.31 2.36
N TYR A 161 -15.05 1.16 3.68
CA TYR A 161 -13.77 1.19 4.36
C TYR A 161 -12.86 0.17 3.67
N ASN A 162 -11.63 0.62 3.37
CA ASN A 162 -10.47 -0.14 2.91
C ASN A 162 -10.78 -1.60 2.56
N LEU A 163 -10.78 -1.95 1.26
CA LEU A 163 -10.63 -3.35 0.88
C LEU A 163 -9.34 -3.82 1.55
N VAL A 164 -9.51 -4.61 2.61
CA VAL A 164 -8.41 -5.25 3.28
C VAL A 164 -7.93 -6.30 2.28
N GLY A 165 -6.73 -6.10 1.74
CA GLY A 165 -6.02 -7.14 1.02
C GLY A 165 -5.67 -8.27 1.99
N CYS A 166 -6.67 -9.10 2.34
CA CYS A 166 -6.45 -10.33 3.07
C CYS A 166 -5.87 -11.33 2.07
N TYR A 167 -4.54 -11.35 1.91
CA TYR A 167 -3.92 -12.53 1.35
C TYR A 167 -3.86 -13.58 2.46
N VAL A 168 -4.61 -14.67 2.29
CA VAL A 168 -4.52 -15.85 3.15
C VAL A 168 -3.30 -16.63 2.66
N PRO A 169 -2.22 -16.76 3.45
CA PRO A 169 -1.10 -17.61 3.06
C PRO A 169 -1.61 -19.03 2.88
N SER A 170 -1.14 -19.71 1.83
CA SER A 170 -1.42 -21.12 1.61
C SER A 170 -0.88 -21.93 2.78
N SER A 171 -1.77 -22.50 3.59
CA SER A 171 -1.45 -23.48 4.63
C SER A 171 -1.05 -24.81 3.99
N VAL A 172 0.11 -24.87 3.34
CA VAL A 172 0.71 -26.16 2.95
C VAL A 172 1.80 -26.44 3.95
N GLN A 173 1.49 -27.35 4.89
CA GLN A 173 2.49 -28.05 5.67
C GLN A 173 3.34 -28.88 4.70
N VAL A 174 4.66 -28.73 4.80
CA VAL A 174 5.63 -29.72 4.30
C VAL A 174 6.27 -30.37 5.51
#